data_AF-A0A957U1X3-F1
#
_entry.id   AF-A0A957U1X3-F1
#
_cell.length_a   1.000
_cell.length_b   1.000
_cell.length_c   1.000
_cell.angle_alpha   90.00
_cell.angle_beta   90.00
_cell.angle_gamma   90.00
#
_symmetry.space_group_name_H-M   'P 1'
#
loop_
_entity.id
_entity.type
_entity.pdbx_description
1 polymer ?
#
loop_
_entity_poly.entity_id
_entity_poly.type
_entity_poly.pdbx_seq_one_letter_code
_entity_poly.pdbx_strand_id
1 'polypeptide(L)'
;MEDKAHPELAFSSLNPRHLLTTHRVIEPSSRSLNVMIRVIRACSFMIFLSILLTGCTGLVLNVDEMSLATAAPTAEVLTLESPEEAIGLYFDGIVRHNLQMTLQACAIEEMATHFDLAQSVERLGGMMNLVSSLAPADYPFYVEINQQKLSSNIANQVNMLALSLLSGEAVSATPLFDVDANRVDAFVGAVDPARLAAIRVAQIRLPDAEVMQNPAYLESTARSGAVFGADEMTERVVLFAFEDKMYFVGFTLLRYGDRWKISSQSSPLGNTDPLGTPIETTEETFLDMFSHE
;
A
#
# COMPACT_ATOMS: atom_id res chain seq x y z
N MET A 1 -41.56 -10.61 -39.37
CA MET A 1 -40.51 -10.67 -40.40
C MET A 1 -40.24 -9.25 -40.82
N GLU A 2 -39.40 -8.57 -40.05
CA GLU A 2 -38.91 -7.23 -40.39
C GLU A 2 -37.40 -7.29 -40.22
N ASP A 3 -36.75 -7.15 -41.36
CA ASP A 3 -35.33 -7.21 -41.62
C ASP A 3 -34.77 -5.79 -41.47
N LYS A 4 -33.85 -5.57 -40.53
CA LYS A 4 -33.16 -4.29 -40.38
C LYS A 4 -31.66 -4.53 -40.40
N ALA A 5 -31.08 -4.06 -41.50
CA ALA A 5 -29.67 -4.06 -41.84
C ALA A 5 -28.81 -3.30 -40.81
N HIS A 6 -27.65 -3.88 -40.49
CA HIS A 6 -26.54 -3.23 -39.81
C HIS A 6 -25.56 -2.65 -40.84
N PRO A 7 -25.09 -1.40 -40.69
CA PRO A 7 -23.97 -0.89 -41.48
C PRO A 7 -22.62 -1.25 -40.84
N GLU A 8 -21.74 -1.85 -41.64
CA GLU A 8 -20.32 -2.05 -41.39
C GLU A 8 -19.58 -0.71 -41.23
N LEU A 9 -18.81 -0.57 -40.14
CA LEU A 9 -17.82 0.49 -39.99
C LEU A 9 -16.44 -0.06 -40.36
N ALA A 10 -15.92 0.44 -41.48
CA ALA A 10 -14.60 0.15 -41.99
C ALA A 10 -13.52 0.79 -41.12
N PHE A 11 -12.66 -0.02 -40.50
CA PHE A 11 -11.42 0.44 -39.87
C PHE A 11 -10.32 0.56 -40.93
N SER A 12 -9.99 1.80 -41.26
CA SER A 12 -8.82 2.20 -42.04
C SER A 12 -7.54 1.92 -41.27
N SER A 13 -6.67 1.09 -41.86
CA SER A 13 -5.35 0.75 -41.35
C SER A 13 -4.34 1.87 -41.66
N LEU A 14 -3.85 2.54 -40.62
CA LEU A 14 -2.71 3.45 -40.72
C LEU A 14 -1.41 2.72 -40.36
N ASN A 15 -0.49 2.80 -41.32
CA ASN A 15 0.81 2.14 -41.40
C ASN A 15 1.90 2.98 -40.72
N PRO A 16 2.65 2.48 -39.73
CA PRO A 16 3.80 3.20 -39.18
C PRO A 16 5.09 2.68 -39.81
N ARG A 17 5.55 3.34 -40.88
CA ARG A 17 6.95 3.28 -41.31
C ARG A 17 7.53 4.68 -41.29
N HIS A 18 8.76 4.76 -40.76
CA HIS A 18 9.69 5.88 -40.69
C HIS A 18 9.60 6.78 -39.46
N LEU A 19 10.52 6.55 -38.51
CA LEU A 19 11.42 7.55 -37.93
C LEU A 19 12.48 6.82 -37.08
N LEU A 20 13.58 6.39 -37.73
CA LEU A 20 14.81 5.96 -37.08
C LEU A 20 15.73 7.18 -36.98
N THR A 21 15.72 7.85 -35.84
CA THR A 21 16.71 8.86 -35.46
C THR A 21 17.89 8.15 -34.78
N THR A 22 19.07 8.29 -35.38
CA THR A 22 20.33 7.72 -34.90
C THR A 22 20.85 8.48 -33.68
N HIS A 23 20.70 7.90 -32.48
CA HIS A 23 21.43 8.37 -31.31
C HIS A 23 22.90 7.92 -31.38
N ARG A 24 23.78 8.90 -31.53
CA ARG A 24 25.24 8.73 -31.50
C ARG A 24 25.66 8.56 -30.04
N VAL A 25 26.05 7.33 -29.66
CA VAL A 25 26.66 7.05 -28.36
C VAL A 25 28.04 7.70 -28.32
N ILE A 26 28.27 8.61 -27.38
CA ILE A 26 29.59 9.17 -27.10
C ILE A 26 30.30 8.20 -26.15
N GLU A 27 31.21 7.38 -26.66
CA GLU A 27 32.11 6.59 -25.84
C GLU A 27 33.17 7.51 -25.19
N PRO A 28 33.35 7.48 -23.86
CA PRO A 28 34.43 8.22 -23.22
C PRO A 28 35.78 7.57 -23.54
N SER A 29 36.73 8.40 -23.98
CA SER A 29 38.08 7.96 -24.37
C SER A 29 38.80 7.22 -23.24
N SER A 30 39.43 6.08 -23.57
CA SER A 30 40.17 5.15 -22.69
C SER A 30 41.36 5.76 -21.91
N ARG A 31 41.63 7.06 -22.08
CA ARG A 31 42.68 7.78 -21.35
C ARG A 31 42.23 8.35 -19.99
N SER A 32 40.95 8.63 -19.77
CA SER A 32 40.46 9.17 -18.48
C SER A 32 40.25 8.08 -17.40
N LEU A 33 39.95 6.84 -17.81
CA LEU A 33 39.70 5.72 -16.89
C LEU A 33 40.99 5.24 -16.17
N ASN A 34 42.14 5.32 -16.85
CA ASN A 34 43.42 4.82 -16.33
C ASN A 34 44.08 5.75 -15.30
N VAL A 35 43.71 7.04 -15.27
CA VAL A 35 44.20 7.99 -14.26
C VAL A 35 43.41 7.86 -12.95
N MET A 36 42.09 7.61 -13.03
CA MET A 36 41.23 7.48 -11.84
C MET A 36 41.49 6.19 -11.05
N ILE A 37 41.84 5.09 -11.72
CA ILE A 37 42.17 3.80 -11.07
C ILE A 37 43.51 3.84 -10.31
N ARG A 38 44.45 4.71 -10.72
CA ARG A 38 45.75 4.85 -10.04
C ARG A 38 45.67 5.63 -8.73
N VAL A 39 44.72 6.56 -8.59
CA VAL A 39 44.52 7.33 -7.34
C VAL A 39 43.83 6.48 -6.27
N ILE A 40 42.90 5.60 -6.64
CA ILE A 40 42.15 4.75 -5.68
C ILE A 40 43.05 3.64 -5.06
N ARG A 41 44.05 3.14 -5.79
CA ARG A 41 44.99 2.13 -5.29
C ARG A 41 46.03 2.65 -4.29
N ALA A 42 46.30 3.95 -4.25
CA ALA A 42 47.26 4.53 -3.30
C ALA A 42 46.64 4.79 -1.91
N CYS A 43 45.34 5.06 -1.81
CA CYS A 43 44.67 5.30 -0.52
C CYS A 43 44.30 4.01 0.22
N SER A 44 44.18 2.87 -0.46
CA SER A 44 43.78 1.61 0.17
C SER A 44 44.92 0.87 0.90
N PHE A 45 46.19 1.30 0.73
CA PHE A 45 47.35 0.64 1.34
C PHE A 45 47.79 1.25 2.67
N MET A 46 47.25 2.41 3.08
CA MET A 46 47.64 3.09 4.32
C MET A 46 46.69 2.88 5.51
N ILE A 47 45.58 2.14 5.35
CA ILE A 47 44.65 1.85 6.47
C ILE A 47 44.84 0.42 7.02
N PHE A 48 45.58 -0.45 6.33
CA PHE A 48 45.78 -1.84 6.76
C PHE A 48 47.02 -2.11 7.64
N LEU A 49 47.81 -1.08 7.98
CA LEU A 49 49.07 -1.22 8.76
C LEU A 49 48.97 -0.67 10.20
N SER A 50 47.76 -0.54 10.75
CA SER A 50 47.54 -0.01 12.11
C SER A 50 46.98 -1.02 13.12
N ILE A 51 46.68 -2.26 12.72
CA ILE A 51 46.02 -3.28 13.58
C ILE A 51 46.94 -4.48 13.86
N LEU A 52 48.26 -4.25 13.88
CA LEU A 52 49.23 -5.24 14.32
C LEU A 52 50.23 -4.56 15.25
N LEU A 53 49.88 -4.42 16.53
CA LEU A 53 50.79 -4.37 17.70
C LEU A 53 50.05 -3.87 18.97
N THR A 54 49.10 -4.67 19.46
CA THR A 54 48.70 -4.70 20.88
C THR A 54 48.05 -6.06 21.08
N GLY A 55 48.77 -7.07 21.53
CA GLY A 55 49.18 -7.22 22.92
C GLY A 55 48.50 -8.48 23.45
N CYS A 56 49.17 -9.62 23.27
CA CYS A 56 48.80 -10.89 23.86
C CYS A 56 48.94 -10.81 25.39
N THR A 57 47.83 -10.89 26.12
CA THR A 57 47.79 -11.44 27.48
C THR A 57 46.52 -12.27 27.61
N GLY A 58 46.68 -13.49 28.13
CA GLY A 58 45.80 -14.62 27.90
C GLY A 58 44.35 -14.43 28.34
N LEU A 59 43.45 -14.91 27.49
CA LEU A 59 42.14 -15.38 27.88
C LEU A 59 41.99 -16.80 27.34
N VAL A 60 41.89 -17.76 28.24
CA VAL A 60 41.51 -19.14 27.92
C VAL A 60 40.02 -19.07 27.56
N LEU A 61 39.69 -19.14 26.27
CA LEU A 61 38.31 -19.30 25.84
C LEU A 61 37.95 -20.79 25.97
N ASN A 62 37.20 -21.10 27.03
CA ASN A 62 36.35 -22.29 27.05
C ASN A 62 35.43 -22.22 25.84
N VAL A 63 35.54 -23.19 24.94
CA VAL A 63 34.59 -23.41 23.86
C VAL A 63 33.44 -24.22 24.45
N ASP A 64 32.54 -23.55 25.16
CA ASP A 64 31.25 -24.12 25.57
C ASP A 64 30.29 -22.96 25.82
N GLU A 65 29.85 -22.32 24.75
CA GLU A 65 28.58 -21.57 24.71
C GLU A 65 28.22 -21.35 23.24
N MET A 66 27.48 -22.32 22.69
CA MET A 66 26.57 -22.06 21.58
C MET A 66 25.65 -20.93 22.03
N SER A 67 25.97 -19.71 21.58
CA SER A 67 25.11 -18.54 21.74
C SER A 67 23.74 -18.88 21.18
N LEU A 68 22.80 -19.12 22.10
CA LEU A 68 21.38 -19.15 21.83
C LEU A 68 21.08 -17.87 21.05
N ALA A 69 20.68 -18.03 19.80
CA ALA A 69 19.96 -16.99 19.08
C ALA A 69 18.81 -16.56 19.99
N THR A 70 18.93 -15.39 20.60
CA THR A 70 17.81 -14.72 21.25
C THR A 70 16.73 -14.61 20.20
N ALA A 71 15.72 -15.46 20.30
CA ALA A 71 14.51 -15.36 19.52
C ALA A 71 14.05 -13.91 19.60
N ALA A 72 13.82 -13.29 18.44
CA ALA A 72 13.11 -12.03 18.38
C ALA A 72 11.85 -12.17 19.26
N PRO A 73 11.49 -11.16 20.07
CA PRO A 73 10.29 -11.22 20.88
C PRO A 73 9.15 -11.63 19.96
N THR A 74 8.48 -12.75 20.29
CA THR A 74 7.29 -13.20 19.59
C THR A 74 6.34 -12.01 19.57
N ALA A 75 6.12 -11.43 18.38
CA ALA A 75 5.19 -10.35 18.24
C ALA A 75 3.87 -10.83 18.84
N GLU A 76 3.42 -10.15 19.90
CA GLU A 76 2.16 -10.46 20.54
C GLU A 76 1.09 -10.44 19.45
N VAL A 77 0.37 -11.56 19.30
CA VAL A 77 -0.66 -11.68 18.27
C VAL A 77 -1.77 -10.73 18.65
N LEU A 78 -1.79 -9.56 18.00
CA LEU A 78 -2.84 -8.57 18.17
C LEU A 78 -4.17 -9.23 17.75
N THR A 79 -5.06 -9.34 18.72
CA THR A 79 -6.42 -9.85 18.49
C THR A 79 -7.30 -8.62 18.36
N LEU A 80 -7.79 -8.38 17.15
CA LEU A 80 -8.69 -7.28 16.80
C LEU A 80 -10.06 -7.91 16.60
N GLU A 81 -10.92 -7.85 17.62
CA GLU A 81 -12.18 -8.60 17.70
C GLU A 81 -13.30 -7.94 16.89
N SER A 82 -13.12 -6.69 16.48
CA SER A 82 -14.07 -5.93 15.66
C SER A 82 -13.41 -5.19 14.49
N PRO A 83 -14.17 -4.88 13.42
CA PRO A 83 -13.72 -3.99 12.36
C PRO A 83 -13.24 -2.63 12.87
N GLU A 84 -13.93 -2.09 13.88
CA GLU A 84 -13.65 -0.80 14.51
C GLU A 84 -12.29 -0.80 15.23
N GLU A 85 -11.92 -1.91 15.88
CA GLU A 85 -10.61 -2.05 16.53
C GLU A 85 -9.46 -2.07 15.51
N ALA A 86 -9.64 -2.77 14.38
CA ALA A 86 -8.65 -2.77 13.31
C ALA A 86 -8.44 -1.37 12.72
N ILE A 87 -9.54 -0.65 12.48
CA ILE A 87 -9.51 0.75 12.04
C ILE A 87 -8.85 1.65 13.09
N GLY A 88 -9.17 1.44 14.37
CA GLY A 88 -8.55 2.17 15.48
C GLY A 88 -7.03 2.02 15.47
N LEU A 89 -6.52 0.78 15.41
CA LEU A 89 -5.08 0.50 15.36
C LEU A 89 -4.42 1.13 14.11
N TYR A 90 -5.10 1.08 12.97
CA TYR A 90 -4.64 1.68 11.72
C TYR A 90 -4.39 3.19 11.87
N PHE A 91 -5.38 3.93 12.39
CA PHE A 91 -5.26 5.37 12.65
C PHE A 91 -4.27 5.68 13.76
N ASP A 92 -4.19 4.86 14.81
CA ASP A 92 -3.19 5.01 15.88
C ASP A 92 -1.77 4.95 15.31
N GLY A 93 -1.51 4.04 14.36
CA GLY A 93 -0.24 3.98 13.64
C GLY A 93 0.06 5.28 12.88
N ILE A 94 -0.93 5.86 12.19
CA ILE A 94 -0.76 7.13 11.45
C ILE A 94 -0.46 8.29 12.41
N VAL A 95 -1.29 8.46 13.45
CA VAL A 95 -1.17 9.52 14.46
C VAL A 95 0.17 9.44 15.22
N ARG A 96 0.72 8.24 15.38
CA ARG A 96 2.01 8.00 16.04
C ARG A 96 3.20 7.96 15.07
N HIS A 97 2.99 8.21 13.78
CA HIS A 97 4.01 8.10 12.72
C HIS A 97 4.68 6.70 12.67
N ASN A 98 3.91 5.66 12.97
CA ASN A 98 4.34 4.28 13.04
C ASN A 98 3.65 3.45 11.94
N LEU A 99 4.25 3.45 10.74
CA LEU A 99 3.75 2.68 9.61
C LEU A 99 3.66 1.18 9.92
N GLN A 100 4.58 0.63 10.72
CA GLN A 100 4.54 -0.80 11.08
C GLN A 100 3.28 -1.13 11.88
N MET A 101 2.86 -0.26 12.80
CA MET A 101 1.60 -0.40 13.54
C MET A 101 0.39 -0.33 12.60
N THR A 102 0.40 0.59 11.63
CA THR A 102 -0.64 0.66 10.60
C THR A 102 -0.72 -0.64 9.78
N LEU A 103 0.43 -1.19 9.35
CA LEU A 103 0.49 -2.44 8.59
C LEU A 103 0.07 -3.66 9.41
N GLN A 104 0.28 -3.66 10.73
CA GLN A 104 -0.18 -4.75 11.62
C GLN A 104 -1.70 -4.86 11.70
N ALA A 105 -2.43 -3.76 11.46
CA ALA A 105 -3.90 -3.78 11.36
C ALA A 105 -4.41 -4.40 10.04
N CYS A 106 -3.53 -4.68 9.09
CA CYS A 106 -3.89 -5.09 7.74
C CYS A 106 -3.72 -6.60 7.51
N ALA A 107 -4.55 -7.15 6.62
CA ALA A 107 -4.61 -8.59 6.26
C ALA A 107 -3.48 -9.01 5.31
N ILE A 108 -2.29 -8.42 5.44
CA ILE A 108 -1.18 -8.59 4.48
C ILE A 108 -0.72 -10.05 4.43
N GLU A 109 -0.48 -10.65 5.60
CA GLU A 109 0.00 -12.03 5.70
C GLU A 109 -1.07 -13.00 5.24
N GLU A 110 -2.29 -12.88 5.78
CA GLU A 110 -3.39 -13.78 5.47
C GLU A 110 -3.77 -13.74 3.99
N MET A 111 -3.92 -12.54 3.40
CA MET A 111 -4.22 -12.41 1.98
C MET A 111 -3.10 -12.98 1.11
N ALA A 112 -1.83 -12.78 1.48
CA ALA A 112 -0.71 -13.31 0.71
C ALA A 112 -0.62 -14.83 0.72
N THR A 113 -0.93 -15.47 1.86
CA THR A 113 -0.85 -16.92 2.05
C THR A 113 -2.08 -17.67 1.54
N HIS A 114 -3.24 -17.01 1.51
CA HIS A 114 -4.51 -17.65 1.15
C HIS A 114 -5.07 -17.19 -0.20
N PHE A 115 -4.35 -16.36 -0.95
CA PHE A 115 -4.80 -15.91 -2.26
C PHE A 115 -4.99 -17.07 -3.25
N ASP A 116 -6.22 -17.25 -3.71
CA ASP A 116 -6.58 -18.19 -4.77
C ASP A 116 -6.70 -17.45 -6.10
N LEU A 117 -5.66 -17.61 -6.94
CA LEU A 117 -5.62 -16.99 -8.26
C LEU A 117 -6.75 -17.52 -9.18
N ALA A 118 -7.08 -18.81 -9.11
CA ALA A 118 -8.08 -19.41 -9.98
C ALA A 118 -9.48 -18.84 -9.66
N GLN A 119 -9.84 -18.81 -8.37
CA GLN A 119 -11.09 -18.19 -7.91
C GLN A 119 -11.12 -16.69 -8.24
N SER A 120 -10.00 -15.97 -8.09
CA SER A 120 -9.92 -14.56 -8.47
C SER A 120 -10.21 -14.33 -9.95
N VAL A 121 -9.63 -15.15 -10.84
CA VAL A 121 -9.81 -15.03 -12.29
C VAL A 121 -11.24 -15.42 -12.68
N GLU A 122 -11.80 -16.47 -12.10
CA GLU A 122 -13.19 -16.87 -12.33
C GLU A 122 -14.16 -15.75 -11.96
N ARG A 123 -13.98 -15.16 -10.76
CA ARG A 123 -14.80 -14.04 -10.27
C ARG A 123 -14.74 -12.82 -11.20
N LEU A 124 -13.59 -12.57 -11.82
CA LEU A 124 -13.38 -11.48 -12.77
C LEU A 124 -13.78 -11.85 -14.22
N GLY A 125 -14.50 -12.95 -14.43
CA GLY A 125 -15.00 -13.36 -15.74
C GLY A 125 -13.89 -13.84 -16.69
N GLY A 126 -12.83 -14.46 -16.15
CA GLY A 126 -11.67 -14.91 -16.91
C GLY A 126 -10.62 -13.81 -17.16
N MET A 127 -10.81 -12.61 -16.58
CA MET A 127 -9.83 -11.54 -16.68
C MET A 127 -8.71 -11.73 -15.66
N MET A 128 -7.47 -11.68 -16.13
CA MET A 128 -6.27 -11.71 -15.31
C MET A 128 -5.34 -10.54 -15.68
N ASN A 129 -4.93 -9.75 -14.71
CA ASN A 129 -3.91 -8.71 -14.89
C ASN A 129 -2.60 -9.16 -14.25
N LEU A 130 -1.65 -9.65 -15.04
CA LEU A 130 -0.38 -10.20 -14.54
C LEU A 130 0.48 -9.17 -13.78
N VAL A 131 0.28 -7.88 -14.01
CA VAL A 131 1.08 -6.82 -13.37
C VAL A 131 0.51 -6.51 -11.99
N SER A 132 -0.80 -6.28 -11.91
CA SER A 132 -1.45 -5.80 -10.68
C SER A 132 -2.02 -6.91 -9.79
N SER A 133 -2.18 -8.13 -10.30
CA SER A 133 -2.69 -9.25 -9.50
C SER A 133 -1.62 -9.81 -8.56
N LEU A 134 -2.08 -10.44 -7.48
CA LEU A 134 -1.22 -11.30 -6.66
C LEU A 134 -0.86 -12.57 -7.46
N ALA A 135 0.31 -13.11 -7.16
CA ALA A 135 0.76 -14.38 -7.70
C ALA A 135 0.14 -15.56 -6.91
N PRO A 136 0.12 -16.79 -7.44
CA PRO A 136 -0.40 -17.95 -6.71
C PRO A 136 0.31 -18.17 -5.37
N ALA A 137 -0.45 -18.42 -4.31
CA ALA A 137 0.08 -18.63 -2.97
C ALA A 137 0.71 -20.02 -2.75
N ASP A 138 0.62 -20.93 -3.72
CA ASP A 138 1.17 -22.30 -3.64
C ASP A 138 2.71 -22.34 -3.53
N TYR A 139 3.38 -21.24 -3.88
CA TYR A 139 4.84 -21.14 -3.89
C TYR A 139 5.30 -20.12 -2.85
N PRO A 140 6.15 -20.51 -1.87
CA PRO A 140 6.62 -19.60 -0.81
C PRO A 140 7.24 -18.29 -1.33
N PHE A 141 7.99 -18.36 -2.43
CA PHE A 141 8.56 -17.18 -3.08
C PHE A 141 7.50 -16.17 -3.53
N TYR A 142 6.35 -16.65 -4.04
CA TYR A 142 5.26 -15.77 -4.45
C TYR A 142 4.46 -15.24 -3.27
N VAL A 143 4.35 -15.99 -2.16
CA VAL A 143 3.80 -15.48 -0.90
C VAL A 143 4.60 -14.28 -0.42
N GLU A 144 5.93 -14.36 -0.39
CA GLU A 144 6.81 -13.24 -0.01
C GLU A 144 6.61 -12.02 -0.94
N ILE A 145 6.54 -12.24 -2.26
CA ILE A 145 6.25 -11.15 -3.22
C ILE A 145 4.87 -10.54 -2.96
N ASN A 146 3.85 -11.35 -2.71
CA ASN A 146 2.49 -10.87 -2.44
C ASN A 146 2.44 -10.01 -1.18
N GLN A 147 3.14 -10.41 -0.11
CA GLN A 147 3.25 -9.61 1.12
C GLN A 147 3.86 -8.23 0.83
N GLN A 148 4.91 -8.16 0.00
CA GLN A 148 5.52 -6.87 -0.37
C GLN A 148 4.58 -6.02 -1.22
N LYS A 149 3.87 -6.61 -2.18
CA LYS A 149 2.86 -5.92 -3.00
C LYS A 149 1.74 -5.34 -2.12
N LEU A 150 1.17 -6.14 -1.23
CA LEU A 150 0.09 -5.72 -0.33
C LEU A 150 0.56 -4.63 0.63
N SER A 151 1.74 -4.80 1.23
CA SER A 151 2.36 -3.78 2.11
C SER A 151 2.56 -2.47 1.37
N SER A 152 3.09 -2.52 0.14
CA SER A 152 3.30 -1.34 -0.70
C SER A 152 1.99 -0.66 -1.06
N ASN A 153 0.92 -1.43 -1.33
CA ASN A 153 -0.39 -0.87 -1.65
C ASN A 153 -0.97 -0.11 -0.45
N ILE A 154 -0.95 -0.70 0.75
CA ILE A 154 -1.40 -0.03 1.98
C ILE A 154 -0.55 1.20 2.27
N ALA A 155 0.79 1.08 2.21
CA ALA A 155 1.69 2.21 2.44
C ALA A 155 1.43 3.36 1.45
N ASN A 156 1.13 3.04 0.19
CA ASN A 156 0.75 4.05 -0.78
C ASN A 156 -0.59 4.71 -0.44
N GLN A 157 -1.61 3.97 0.03
CA GLN A 157 -2.88 4.54 0.48
C GLN A 157 -2.70 5.47 1.69
N VAL A 158 -1.88 5.08 2.66
CA VAL A 158 -1.49 5.94 3.80
C VAL A 158 -0.81 7.22 3.29
N ASN A 159 0.11 7.08 2.32
CA ASN A 159 0.79 8.23 1.73
C ASN A 159 -0.17 9.17 0.99
N MET A 160 -1.13 8.63 0.23
CA MET A 160 -2.16 9.45 -0.43
C MET A 160 -2.99 10.20 0.60
N LEU A 161 -3.43 9.54 1.68
CA LEU A 161 -4.14 10.20 2.77
C LEU A 161 -3.33 11.32 3.40
N ALA A 162 -2.07 11.05 3.77
CA ALA A 162 -1.19 12.04 4.37
C ALA A 162 -0.98 13.25 3.45
N LEU A 163 -0.65 13.01 2.18
CA LEU A 163 -0.44 14.10 1.22
C LEU A 163 -1.71 14.90 0.95
N SER A 164 -2.88 14.25 0.87
CA SER A 164 -4.16 14.94 0.68
C SER A 164 -4.49 15.87 1.85
N LEU A 165 -4.17 15.47 3.08
CA LEU A 165 -4.40 16.30 4.26
C LEU A 165 -3.38 17.43 4.40
N LEU A 166 -2.11 17.16 4.09
CA LEU A 166 -1.02 18.07 4.46
C LEU A 166 -0.66 19.07 3.35
N SER A 167 -0.70 18.66 2.09
CA SER A 167 -0.06 19.40 1.00
C SER A 167 -0.87 20.61 0.50
N GLY A 168 -2.19 20.60 0.69
CA GLY A 168 -3.11 21.54 0.04
C GLY A 168 -3.23 21.36 -1.48
N GLU A 169 -2.57 20.35 -2.05
CA GLU A 169 -2.62 20.00 -3.46
C GLU A 169 -3.68 18.92 -3.71
N ALA A 170 -4.28 18.93 -4.91
CA ALA A 170 -5.14 17.85 -5.33
C ALA A 170 -4.28 16.60 -5.63
N VAL A 171 -4.35 15.60 -4.76
CA VAL A 171 -3.68 14.31 -4.94
C VAL A 171 -4.47 13.47 -5.94
N SER A 172 -3.85 13.10 -7.05
CA SER A 172 -4.45 12.25 -8.08
C SER A 172 -3.39 11.43 -8.83
N ALA A 173 -3.83 10.49 -9.65
CA ALA A 173 -2.94 9.73 -10.54
C ALA A 173 -2.37 10.57 -11.71
N THR A 174 -2.84 11.81 -11.90
CA THR A 174 -2.38 12.67 -12.99
C THR A 174 -1.13 13.44 -12.56
N PRO A 175 -0.03 13.39 -13.35
CA PRO A 175 1.17 14.15 -13.05
C PRO A 175 0.89 15.66 -12.99
N LEU A 176 1.56 16.34 -12.06
CA LEU A 176 1.62 17.80 -12.06
C LEU A 176 2.64 18.26 -13.10
N PHE A 177 2.23 19.20 -13.95
CA PHE A 177 3.10 19.85 -14.94
C PHE A 177 3.43 21.28 -14.50
N ASP A 178 4.47 21.86 -15.09
CA ASP A 178 4.90 23.25 -14.86
C ASP A 178 5.15 23.60 -13.38
N VAL A 179 5.71 22.66 -12.62
CA VAL A 179 6.06 22.85 -11.20
C VAL A 179 7.36 23.66 -11.09
N ASP A 180 7.27 24.86 -10.51
CA ASP A 180 8.45 25.69 -10.21
C ASP A 180 9.03 25.44 -8.80
N ALA A 181 10.20 26.01 -8.54
CA ALA A 181 10.90 25.83 -7.27
C ALA A 181 10.08 26.33 -6.06
N ASN A 182 9.33 27.43 -6.20
CA ASN A 182 8.54 27.99 -5.10
C ASN A 182 7.41 27.04 -4.72
N ARG A 183 6.75 26.42 -5.70
CA ARG A 183 5.72 25.42 -5.46
C ARG A 183 6.28 24.16 -4.79
N VAL A 184 7.47 23.70 -5.22
CA VAL A 184 8.15 22.58 -4.54
C VAL A 184 8.47 22.92 -3.09
N ASP A 185 9.05 24.09 -2.82
CA ASP A 185 9.39 24.51 -1.47
C ASP A 185 8.15 24.64 -0.57
N ALA A 186 7.06 25.18 -1.11
CA ALA A 186 5.77 25.26 -0.41
C ALA A 186 5.23 23.86 -0.09
N PHE A 187 5.27 22.93 -1.05
CA PHE A 187 4.86 21.54 -0.84
C PHE A 187 5.69 20.87 0.25
N VAL A 188 7.03 20.95 0.15
CA VAL A 188 7.96 20.35 1.13
C VAL A 188 7.71 20.93 2.53
N GLY A 189 7.46 22.24 2.63
CA GLY A 189 7.14 22.88 3.91
C GLY A 189 5.77 22.49 4.48
N ALA A 190 4.81 22.11 3.63
CA ALA A 190 3.45 21.76 4.05
C ALA A 190 3.32 20.31 4.52
N VAL A 191 4.08 19.38 3.94
CA VAL A 191 3.96 17.92 4.16
C VAL A 191 4.67 17.39 5.42
N ASP A 192 4.77 18.19 6.48
CA ASP A 192 5.28 17.73 7.77
C ASP A 192 4.36 16.66 8.38
N PRO A 193 4.79 15.39 8.47
CA PRO A 193 3.96 14.32 8.99
C PRO A 193 3.59 14.51 10.47
N ALA A 194 4.35 15.31 11.24
CA ALA A 194 4.05 15.55 12.64
C ALA A 194 2.66 16.15 12.87
N ARG A 195 2.11 16.85 11.86
CA ARG A 195 0.75 17.40 11.89
C ARG A 195 -0.32 16.30 11.94
N LEU A 196 -0.06 15.11 11.39
CA LEU A 196 -1.02 13.98 11.39
C LEU A 196 -1.38 13.53 12.80
N ALA A 197 -0.57 13.85 13.81
CA ALA A 197 -0.91 13.65 15.21
C ALA A 197 -2.19 14.41 15.65
N ALA A 198 -2.68 15.36 14.85
CA ALA A 198 -3.94 16.06 15.07
C ALA A 198 -5.18 15.30 14.58
N ILE A 199 -5.04 14.18 13.85
CA ILE A 199 -6.19 13.38 13.39
C ILE A 199 -6.97 12.85 14.60
N ARG A 200 -8.30 12.99 14.56
CA ARG A 200 -9.22 12.45 15.58
C ARG A 200 -10.36 11.72 14.89
N VAL A 201 -10.44 10.41 15.08
CA VAL A 201 -11.60 9.63 14.63
C VAL A 201 -12.82 10.07 15.42
N ALA A 202 -13.88 10.46 14.70
CA ALA A 202 -15.13 10.92 15.29
C ALA A 202 -16.17 9.80 15.31
N GLN A 203 -16.37 9.12 14.18
CA GLN A 203 -17.38 8.05 14.03
C GLN A 203 -16.92 6.99 13.03
N ILE A 204 -17.36 5.74 13.26
CA ILE A 204 -17.19 4.62 12.32
C ILE A 204 -18.59 4.04 12.09
N ARG A 205 -19.00 3.88 10.83
CA ARG A 205 -20.34 3.39 10.46
C ARG A 205 -20.28 2.41 9.29
N LEU A 206 -21.37 1.68 9.08
CA LEU A 206 -21.61 0.94 7.83
C LEU A 206 -21.87 1.96 6.69
N PRO A 207 -21.36 1.72 5.47
CA PRO A 207 -21.70 2.59 4.34
C PRO A 207 -23.17 2.50 3.93
N ASP A 208 -23.78 1.32 4.00
CA ASP A 208 -25.20 1.13 3.69
C ASP A 208 -25.71 -0.15 4.38
N ALA A 209 -26.39 -0.01 5.52
CA ALA A 209 -26.78 -1.18 6.31
C ALA A 209 -27.83 -2.04 5.61
N GLU A 210 -28.74 -1.43 4.84
CA GLU A 210 -29.79 -2.15 4.11
C GLU A 210 -29.20 -2.99 2.98
N VAL A 211 -28.32 -2.40 2.16
CA VAL A 211 -27.61 -3.13 1.09
C VAL A 211 -26.72 -4.21 1.67
N MET A 212 -26.04 -3.94 2.79
CA MET A 212 -25.16 -4.93 3.42
C MET A 212 -25.90 -6.15 3.99
N GLN A 213 -27.20 -6.06 4.23
CA GLN A 213 -28.05 -7.20 4.62
C GLN A 213 -28.69 -7.89 3.40
N ASN A 214 -28.55 -7.34 2.20
CA ASN A 214 -29.12 -7.94 0.99
C ASN A 214 -28.44 -9.29 0.68
N PRO A 215 -29.20 -10.38 0.44
CA PRO A 215 -28.64 -11.69 0.13
C PRO A 215 -27.66 -11.70 -1.05
N ALA A 216 -27.91 -10.91 -2.09
CA ALA A 216 -27.02 -10.81 -3.24
C ALA A 216 -25.69 -10.11 -2.89
N TYR A 217 -25.73 -9.12 -1.99
CA TYR A 217 -24.53 -8.49 -1.46
C TYR A 217 -23.75 -9.48 -0.59
N LEU A 218 -24.41 -10.18 0.34
CA LEU A 218 -23.79 -11.19 1.20
C LEU A 218 -23.13 -12.31 0.36
N GLU A 219 -23.78 -12.79 -0.70
CA GLU A 219 -23.18 -13.77 -1.60
C GLU A 219 -21.96 -13.19 -2.36
N SER A 220 -22.06 -11.95 -2.84
CA SER A 220 -20.96 -11.28 -3.56
C SER A 220 -19.73 -11.04 -2.67
N THR A 221 -19.95 -10.59 -1.44
CA THR A 221 -18.89 -10.33 -0.46
C THR A 221 -18.28 -11.63 0.07
N ALA A 222 -19.08 -12.67 0.31
CA ALA A 222 -18.57 -14.00 0.66
C ALA A 222 -17.65 -14.55 -0.43
N ARG A 223 -18.05 -14.47 -1.72
CA ARG A 223 -17.19 -14.87 -2.84
C ARG A 223 -15.93 -14.01 -2.96
N SER A 224 -16.01 -12.73 -2.62
CA SER A 224 -14.86 -11.81 -2.66
C SER A 224 -13.87 -12.10 -1.52
N GLY A 225 -14.35 -12.37 -0.31
CA GLY A 225 -13.52 -12.78 0.83
C GLY A 225 -12.88 -14.15 0.64
N ALA A 226 -13.60 -15.10 0.02
CA ALA A 226 -13.11 -16.46 -0.25
C ALA A 226 -11.84 -16.49 -1.13
N VAL A 227 -11.69 -15.54 -2.06
CA VAL A 227 -10.46 -15.37 -2.87
C VAL A 227 -9.22 -15.19 -1.99
N PHE A 228 -9.37 -14.64 -0.79
CA PHE A 228 -8.31 -14.42 0.18
C PHE A 228 -8.40 -15.33 1.40
N GLY A 229 -9.20 -16.40 1.32
CA GLY A 229 -9.43 -17.34 2.43
C GLY A 229 -10.08 -16.72 3.67
N ALA A 230 -10.76 -15.58 3.55
CA ALA A 230 -11.45 -14.94 4.67
C ALA A 230 -12.82 -15.58 4.92
N ASP A 231 -13.23 -15.62 6.19
CA ASP A 231 -14.54 -16.10 6.61
C ASP A 231 -15.65 -15.10 6.27
N GLU A 232 -15.29 -13.80 6.26
CA GLU A 232 -16.22 -12.70 6.06
C GLU A 232 -15.51 -11.51 5.46
N MET A 233 -16.23 -10.74 4.63
CA MET A 233 -15.81 -9.45 4.12
C MET A 233 -16.89 -8.42 4.44
N THR A 234 -16.48 -7.27 4.98
CA THR A 234 -17.37 -6.15 5.30
C THR A 234 -16.73 -4.83 4.93
N GLU A 235 -17.52 -3.76 4.93
CA GLU A 235 -17.03 -2.40 4.74
C GLU A 235 -17.36 -1.50 5.94
N ARG A 236 -16.59 -0.43 6.10
CA ARG A 236 -16.84 0.68 7.03
C ARG A 236 -16.48 2.01 6.39
N VAL A 237 -17.14 3.06 6.82
CA VAL A 237 -16.76 4.46 6.56
C VAL A 237 -16.43 5.14 7.87
N VAL A 238 -15.38 5.96 7.86
CA VAL A 238 -14.82 6.60 9.04
C VAL A 238 -14.86 8.10 8.85
N LEU A 239 -15.60 8.79 9.70
CA LEU A 239 -15.55 10.24 9.84
C LEU A 239 -14.44 10.60 10.83
N PHE A 240 -13.57 11.52 10.45
CA PHE A 240 -12.50 12.01 11.31
C PHE A 240 -12.27 13.51 11.12
N ALA A 241 -11.82 14.16 12.20
CA ALA A 241 -11.37 15.53 12.17
C ALA A 241 -9.86 15.58 11.88
N PHE A 242 -9.44 16.57 11.11
CA PHE A 242 -8.05 16.95 10.97
C PHE A 242 -7.98 18.48 10.93
N GLU A 243 -7.25 19.05 11.89
CA GLU A 243 -7.19 20.50 12.10
C GLU A 243 -8.60 21.10 12.25
N ASP A 244 -9.02 22.04 11.39
CA ASP A 244 -10.32 22.72 11.45
C ASP A 244 -11.39 22.10 10.54
N LYS A 245 -11.11 20.91 9.96
CA LYS A 245 -11.94 20.28 8.94
C LYS A 245 -12.32 18.85 9.27
N MET A 246 -13.40 18.39 8.66
CA MET A 246 -13.90 17.03 8.76
C MET A 246 -13.71 16.32 7.42
N TYR A 247 -13.33 15.06 7.50
CA TYR A 247 -13.06 14.21 6.36
C TYR A 247 -13.66 12.83 6.59
N PHE A 248 -13.91 12.11 5.52
CA PHE A 248 -14.19 10.68 5.62
C PHE A 248 -13.38 9.85 4.64
N VAL A 249 -13.16 8.59 5.02
CA VAL A 249 -12.50 7.56 4.22
C VAL A 249 -13.17 6.21 4.46
N GLY A 250 -13.07 5.31 3.50
CA GLY A 250 -13.67 3.97 3.55
C GLY A 250 -12.64 2.89 3.83
N PHE A 251 -13.10 1.75 4.33
CA PHE A 251 -12.30 0.56 4.56
C PHE A 251 -13.06 -0.68 4.13
N THR A 252 -12.34 -1.61 3.52
CA THR A 252 -12.77 -2.99 3.31
C THR A 252 -11.99 -3.85 4.28
N LEU A 253 -12.69 -4.72 5.00
CA LEU A 253 -12.15 -5.55 6.05
C LEU A 253 -12.47 -7.01 5.82
N LEU A 254 -11.58 -7.87 6.29
CA LEU A 254 -11.66 -9.32 6.20
C LEU A 254 -11.58 -9.91 7.60
N ARG A 255 -12.39 -10.93 7.87
CA ARG A 255 -12.34 -11.71 9.11
C ARG A 255 -11.65 -13.05 8.88
N TYR A 256 -10.77 -13.42 9.80
CA TYR A 256 -10.06 -14.69 9.86
C TYR A 256 -10.17 -15.28 11.28
N GLY A 257 -11.07 -16.25 11.47
CA GLY A 257 -11.51 -16.70 12.77
C GLY A 257 -12.19 -15.56 13.54
N ASP A 258 -11.64 -15.24 14.71
CA ASP A 258 -12.12 -14.18 15.59
C ASP A 258 -11.40 -12.84 15.38
N ARG A 259 -10.60 -12.71 14.31
CA ARG A 259 -9.75 -11.54 14.06
C ARG A 259 -10.18 -10.79 12.81
N TRP A 260 -10.36 -9.48 12.94
CA TRP A 260 -10.60 -8.55 11.84
C TRP A 260 -9.32 -7.85 11.42
N LYS A 261 -9.17 -7.69 10.11
CA LYS A 261 -8.04 -6.98 9.52
C LYS A 261 -8.47 -6.19 8.28
N ILE A 262 -7.77 -5.10 8.01
CA ILE A 262 -8.03 -4.22 6.86
C ILE A 262 -7.42 -4.83 5.59
N SER A 263 -8.21 -5.00 4.53
CA SER A 263 -7.67 -5.36 3.21
C SER A 263 -7.28 -4.13 2.40
N SER A 264 -8.03 -3.04 2.53
CA SER A 264 -7.77 -1.78 1.82
C SER A 264 -8.42 -0.58 2.52
N GLN A 265 -7.79 0.59 2.38
CA GLN A 265 -8.40 1.89 2.70
C GLN A 265 -9.27 2.34 1.53
N SER A 266 -10.37 1.61 1.32
CA SER A 266 -11.46 1.99 0.43
C SER A 266 -12.73 1.23 0.77
N SER A 267 -13.88 1.85 0.57
CA SER A 267 -15.21 1.25 0.62
C SER A 267 -15.93 1.54 -0.71
N PRO A 268 -16.06 0.54 -1.60
CA PRO A 268 -16.89 0.66 -2.79
C PRO A 268 -18.34 1.05 -2.51
N LEU A 269 -18.98 0.51 -1.46
CA LEU A 269 -20.34 0.90 -1.08
C LEU A 269 -20.39 2.34 -0.56
N GLY A 270 -19.39 2.76 0.20
CA GLY A 270 -19.24 4.13 0.67
C GLY A 270 -18.80 5.12 -0.41
N ASN A 271 -18.65 4.66 -1.66
CA ASN A 271 -18.19 5.44 -2.82
C ASN A 271 -16.91 6.26 -2.52
N THR A 272 -15.96 5.66 -1.79
CA THR A 272 -14.72 6.35 -1.41
C THR A 272 -13.61 6.10 -2.43
N ASP A 273 -12.64 7.01 -2.51
CA ASP A 273 -11.54 6.90 -3.46
C ASP A 273 -10.69 5.62 -3.24
N PRO A 274 -10.45 4.79 -4.28
CA PRO A 274 -9.67 3.56 -4.18
C PRO A 274 -8.17 3.79 -3.86
N LEU A 275 -7.64 4.99 -4.12
CA LEU A 275 -6.29 5.41 -3.73
C LEU A 275 -6.21 5.77 -2.24
N GLY A 276 -7.34 5.81 -1.53
CA GLY A 276 -7.39 6.17 -0.11
C GLY A 276 -7.35 7.68 0.14
N THR A 277 -7.66 8.52 -0.85
CA THR A 277 -7.76 9.96 -0.60
C THR A 277 -8.98 10.25 0.29
N PRO A 278 -8.83 11.05 1.36
CA PRO A 278 -9.95 11.45 2.20
C PRO A 278 -10.83 12.48 1.48
N ILE A 279 -12.13 12.39 1.71
CA ILE A 279 -13.12 13.30 1.15
C ILE A 279 -13.53 14.31 2.22
N GLU A 280 -13.31 15.60 1.97
CA GLU A 280 -13.75 16.69 2.87
C GLU A 280 -15.28 16.69 2.97
N THR A 281 -15.82 16.83 4.17
CA THR A 281 -17.27 16.76 4.45
C THR A 281 -17.63 17.58 5.69
N THR A 282 -18.88 17.48 6.13
CA THR A 282 -19.34 17.89 7.46
C THR A 282 -19.93 16.68 8.19
N GLU A 283 -20.10 16.78 9.50
CA GLU A 283 -20.78 15.72 10.28
C GLU A 283 -22.23 15.51 9.78
N GLU A 284 -22.96 16.59 9.53
CA GLU A 284 -24.33 16.52 9.00
C GLU A 284 -24.38 15.81 7.65
N THR A 285 -23.52 16.20 6.71
CA THR A 285 -23.46 15.57 5.37
C THR A 285 -23.04 14.10 5.48
N PHE A 286 -22.07 13.78 6.34
CA PHE A 286 -21.67 12.39 6.58
C PHE A 286 -22.81 11.55 7.13
N LEU A 287 -23.56 12.08 8.10
CA LEU A 287 -24.72 11.40 8.65
C LEU A 287 -25.81 11.22 7.59
N ASP A 288 -26.15 12.25 6.83
CA ASP A 288 -27.13 12.16 5.74
C ASP A 288 -26.78 11.03 4.75
N MET A 289 -25.51 10.98 4.31
CA MET A 289 -25.03 9.95 3.37
C MET A 289 -25.10 8.51 3.90
N PHE A 290 -24.93 8.32 5.21
CA PHE A 290 -24.75 6.98 5.80
C PHE A 290 -25.80 6.64 6.88
N SER A 291 -26.90 7.39 6.97
CA SER A 291 -27.92 7.31 8.03
C SER A 291 -28.93 6.17 7.92
N HIS A 292 -28.84 5.33 6.88
CA HIS A 292 -29.79 4.24 6.67
C HIS A 292 -29.54 3.10 7.68
N GLU A 293 -30.10 3.27 8.89
CA GLU A 293 -30.34 2.24 9.91
C GLU A 293 -31.79 1.72 9.84
#